data_AF-M3C2W5-F1
#
_entry.id   AF-M3C2W5-F1
#
_cell.length_a   1.000
_cell.length_b   1.000
_cell.length_c   1.000
_cell.angle_alpha   90.00
_cell.angle_beta   90.00
_cell.angle_gamma   90.00
#
_symmetry.space_group_name_H-M   'P 1'
#
loop_
_entity.id
_entity.type
_entity.pdbx_description
1 polymer ?
#
loop_
_entity_poly.entity_id
_entity_poly.type
_entity_poly.pdbx_seq_one_letter_code
_entity_poly.pdbx_strand_id
1 'polypeptide(L)'
;MGIKGRLGNVGGALTQAASAGKAAAERAAAAGREAAGRSATAGRTAADAGRDRLAAGGDWVMEALERLGAPDAPATRPWKVSLGTLIGSHPLVPAALAKPLRLLDRFGAVCVGPDSVGFDGDDIPWDKVVEIRMVGGYRSLTKDVIDGAFEGVRRVLIAVPGRDWVLDRVAEALTTLLFRRLRGADETGTVQNVLVPGEIVYRGALGRKKSCEASLYPLAFLLGSPAVVHGLLTTAEARGVAVVRPEGGIDVVELAVLRELEARAGGGPAKTLTTATTAP
;
A
#
# COMPACT_ATOMS: atom_id res chain seq x y z
N MET A 1 -53.41 50.56 -27.62
CA MET A 1 -53.44 49.34 -28.48
C MET A 1 -52.04 49.16 -29.06
N GLY A 2 -51.24 48.11 -28.85
CA GLY A 2 -51.40 46.89 -28.06
C GLY A 2 -50.01 46.30 -27.77
N ILE A 3 -49.74 46.07 -26.48
CA ILE A 3 -48.49 45.49 -25.92
C ILE A 3 -48.46 43.95 -26.09
N LYS A 4 -49.32 43.37 -26.94
CA LYS A 4 -49.50 41.91 -27.06
C LYS A 4 -48.53 41.19 -28.02
N GLY A 5 -47.71 41.91 -28.81
CA GLY A 5 -46.85 41.31 -29.84
C GLY A 5 -45.45 40.84 -29.39
N ARG A 6 -44.95 41.29 -28.24
CA ARG A 6 -43.57 40.95 -27.79
C ARG A 6 -43.49 39.80 -26.78
N LEU A 7 -44.61 39.36 -26.20
CA LEU A 7 -44.63 38.29 -25.19
C LEU A 7 -44.64 36.86 -25.78
N GLY A 8 -45.11 36.68 -27.02
CA GLY A 8 -45.15 35.35 -27.66
C GLY A 8 -43.77 34.82 -28.10
N ASN A 9 -42.86 35.71 -28.52
CA ASN A 9 -41.55 35.32 -29.04
C ASN A 9 -40.53 34.97 -27.94
N VAL A 10 -40.74 35.49 -26.72
CA VAL A 10 -39.90 35.21 -25.55
C VAL A 10 -40.22 33.83 -24.96
N GLY A 11 -41.49 33.39 -25.00
CA GLY A 11 -41.90 32.06 -24.53
C GLY A 11 -41.35 30.90 -25.39
N GLY A 12 -41.32 31.07 -26.72
CA GLY A 12 -40.71 30.10 -27.64
C GLY A 12 -39.20 29.98 -27.44
N ALA A 13 -38.51 31.12 -27.32
CA ALA A 13 -37.07 31.17 -27.07
C ALA A 13 -36.68 30.55 -25.70
N LEU A 14 -37.47 30.78 -24.65
CA LEU A 14 -37.27 30.16 -23.34
C LEU A 14 -37.49 28.63 -23.37
N THR A 15 -38.48 28.16 -24.12
CA THR A 15 -38.75 26.71 -24.28
C THR A 15 -37.67 26.02 -25.11
N GLN A 16 -37.13 26.71 -26.12
CA GLN A 16 -36.03 26.21 -26.94
C GLN A 16 -34.70 26.20 -26.18
N ALA A 17 -34.43 27.22 -25.36
CA ALA A 17 -33.27 27.25 -24.47
C ALA A 17 -33.35 26.15 -23.38
N ALA A 18 -34.53 25.90 -22.82
CA ALA A 18 -34.74 24.85 -21.81
C ALA A 18 -34.56 23.44 -22.40
N SER A 19 -35.06 23.18 -23.61
CA SER A 19 -34.89 21.88 -24.29
C SER A 19 -33.44 21.65 -24.74
N ALA A 20 -32.74 22.70 -25.18
CA ALA A 20 -31.31 22.63 -25.48
C ALA A 20 -30.46 22.36 -24.22
N GLY A 21 -30.81 22.97 -23.08
CA GLY A 21 -30.16 22.73 -21.79
C GLY A 21 -30.34 21.29 -21.29
N LYS A 22 -31.55 20.73 -21.42
CA LYS A 22 -31.84 19.33 -21.07
C LYS A 22 -31.03 18.35 -21.92
N ALA A 23 -30.99 18.56 -23.24
CA ALA A 23 -30.22 17.71 -24.15
C ALA A 23 -28.71 17.80 -23.91
N ALA A 24 -28.19 18.97 -23.50
CA ALA A 24 -26.78 19.12 -23.11
C ALA A 24 -26.45 18.37 -21.81
N ALA A 25 -27.34 18.43 -20.81
CA ALA A 25 -27.19 17.71 -19.54
C ALA A 25 -27.22 16.18 -19.73
N GLU A 26 -28.11 15.67 -20.59
CA GLU A 26 -28.20 14.24 -20.91
C GLU A 26 -26.94 13.73 -21.62
N ARG A 27 -26.38 14.52 -22.55
CA ARG A 27 -25.10 14.20 -23.21
C ARG A 27 -23.92 14.24 -22.25
N ALA A 28 -23.88 15.20 -21.33
CA ALA A 28 -22.85 15.27 -20.29
C ALA A 28 -22.92 14.06 -19.33
N ALA A 29 -24.13 13.64 -18.94
CA ALA A 29 -24.33 12.46 -18.10
C ALA A 29 -23.95 11.15 -18.82
N ALA A 30 -24.21 11.04 -20.12
CA ALA A 30 -23.80 9.90 -20.94
C ALA A 30 -22.26 9.84 -21.08
N ALA A 31 -21.62 10.97 -21.39
CA ALA A 31 -20.16 11.07 -21.47
C ALA A 31 -19.49 10.75 -20.12
N GLY A 32 -20.09 11.16 -19.00
CA GLY A 32 -19.62 10.82 -17.65
C GLY A 32 -19.69 9.31 -17.36
N ARG A 33 -20.78 8.63 -17.74
CA ARG A 33 -20.92 7.17 -17.59
C ARG A 33 -19.92 6.39 -18.45
N GLU A 34 -19.69 6.84 -19.68
CA GLU A 34 -18.69 6.22 -20.55
C GLU A 34 -17.25 6.44 -20.04
N ALA A 35 -16.92 7.63 -19.54
CA ALA A 35 -15.63 7.91 -18.93
C ALA A 35 -15.40 7.03 -17.68
N ALA A 36 -16.42 6.87 -16.84
CA ALA A 36 -16.38 5.96 -15.69
C ALA A 36 -16.21 4.49 -16.12
N GLY A 37 -16.92 4.05 -17.18
CA GLY A 37 -16.81 2.69 -17.73
C GLY A 37 -15.44 2.40 -18.36
N ARG A 38 -14.85 3.37 -19.07
CA ARG A 38 -13.49 3.27 -19.62
C ARG A 38 -12.44 3.20 -18.51
N SER A 39 -12.58 4.02 -17.46
CA SER A 39 -11.69 3.98 -16.29
C SER A 39 -11.79 2.67 -15.51
N ALA A 40 -12.99 2.12 -15.33
CA ALA A 40 -13.18 0.82 -14.68
C ALA A 40 -12.60 -0.34 -15.49
N THR A 41 -12.74 -0.31 -16.82
CA THR A 41 -12.16 -1.33 -17.71
C THR A 41 -10.65 -1.23 -17.76
N ALA A 42 -10.09 -0.02 -17.86
CA ALA A 42 -8.65 0.20 -17.77
C ALA A 42 -8.07 -0.22 -16.40
N GLY A 43 -8.82 -0.02 -15.31
CA GLY A 43 -8.46 -0.50 -13.97
C GLY A 43 -8.42 -2.03 -13.89
N ARG A 44 -9.38 -2.73 -14.51
CA ARG A 44 -9.39 -4.19 -14.58
C ARG A 44 -8.22 -4.72 -15.42
N THR A 45 -8.00 -4.17 -16.60
CA THR A 45 -6.89 -4.59 -17.48
C THR A 45 -5.51 -4.33 -16.88
N ALA A 46 -5.34 -3.23 -16.13
CA ALA A 46 -4.10 -2.98 -15.38
C ALA A 46 -3.92 -4.00 -14.24
N ALA A 47 -4.98 -4.31 -13.51
CA ALA A 47 -4.95 -5.35 -12.47
C ALA A 47 -4.70 -6.75 -13.06
N ASP A 48 -5.22 -7.06 -14.24
CA ASP A 48 -4.92 -8.28 -15.01
C ASP A 48 -3.47 -8.34 -15.47
N ALA A 49 -2.92 -7.24 -15.99
CA ALA A 49 -1.52 -7.17 -16.37
C ALA A 49 -0.57 -7.26 -15.15
N GLY A 50 -0.98 -6.71 -14.01
CA GLY A 50 -0.31 -6.91 -12.72
C GLY A 50 -0.41 -8.36 -12.23
N ARG A 51 -1.56 -9.02 -12.42
CA ARG A 51 -1.76 -10.46 -12.15
C ARG A 51 -0.79 -11.33 -12.95
N ASP A 52 -0.73 -11.13 -14.26
CA ASP A 52 0.08 -11.97 -15.15
C ASP A 52 1.59 -11.77 -14.93
N ARG A 53 1.99 -10.56 -14.54
CA ARG A 53 3.41 -10.22 -14.28
C ARG A 53 3.89 -10.72 -12.91
N LEU A 54 3.03 -10.66 -11.89
CA LEU A 54 3.31 -11.31 -10.59
C LEU A 54 3.34 -12.85 -10.75
N ALA A 55 2.49 -13.43 -11.60
CA ALA A 55 2.53 -14.88 -11.88
C ALA A 55 3.79 -15.33 -12.64
N ALA A 56 4.40 -14.45 -13.43
CA ALA A 56 5.58 -14.78 -14.26
C ALA A 56 6.92 -14.78 -13.50
N GLY A 57 6.98 -14.28 -12.27
CA GLY A 57 8.17 -14.32 -11.39
C GLY A 57 7.87 -14.63 -9.92
N GLY A 58 6.60 -14.83 -9.56
CA GLY A 58 6.14 -14.63 -8.20
C GLY A 58 5.31 -15.78 -7.65
N ASP A 59 5.83 -16.38 -6.59
CA ASP A 59 5.15 -16.21 -5.31
C ASP A 59 6.13 -16.18 -4.12
N TRP A 60 7.41 -15.86 -4.35
CA TRP A 60 8.44 -16.01 -3.31
C TRP A 60 8.15 -15.20 -2.05
N VAL A 61 7.51 -14.03 -2.19
CA VAL A 61 7.08 -13.20 -1.06
C VAL A 61 6.07 -13.96 -0.23
N MET A 62 5.05 -14.52 -0.88
CA MET A 62 3.98 -15.26 -0.24
C MET A 62 4.49 -16.56 0.37
N GLU A 63 5.33 -17.30 -0.34
CA GLU A 63 6.01 -18.48 0.19
C GLU A 63 6.89 -18.13 1.40
N ALA A 64 7.59 -17.00 1.36
CA ALA A 64 8.39 -16.53 2.49
C ALA A 64 7.51 -16.19 3.70
N LEU A 65 6.35 -15.55 3.47
CA LEU A 65 5.36 -15.28 4.52
C LEU A 65 4.77 -16.57 5.11
N GLU A 66 4.44 -17.54 4.26
CA GLU A 66 3.92 -18.84 4.68
C GLU A 66 4.94 -19.62 5.50
N ARG A 67 6.21 -19.65 5.07
CA ARG A 67 7.31 -20.28 5.81
C ARG A 67 7.57 -19.59 7.15
N LEU A 68 7.48 -18.27 7.20
CA LEU A 68 7.66 -17.50 8.42
C LEU A 68 6.50 -17.73 9.41
N GLY A 69 5.31 -17.97 8.88
CA GLY A 69 4.09 -18.13 9.65
C GLY A 69 3.66 -16.85 10.36
N ALA A 70 2.62 -16.96 11.17
CA ALA A 70 2.14 -15.89 12.05
C ALA A 70 2.67 -16.09 13.49
N PRO A 71 2.72 -15.02 14.31
CA PRO A 71 2.86 -15.18 15.75
C PRO A 71 1.68 -15.99 16.30
N ASP A 72 1.91 -16.68 17.42
CA ASP A 72 0.82 -17.32 18.15
C ASP A 72 -0.20 -16.26 18.62
N ALA A 73 -1.42 -16.69 18.93
CA ALA A 73 -2.50 -15.81 19.37
C ALA A 73 -3.12 -16.33 20.68
N PRO A 74 -2.79 -15.77 21.87
CA PRO A 74 -1.78 -14.73 22.12
C PRO A 74 -0.34 -15.20 21.85
N ALA A 75 0.58 -14.25 21.61
CA ALA A 75 1.97 -14.55 21.33
C ALA A 75 2.67 -15.15 22.56
N THR A 76 3.11 -16.40 22.45
CA THR A 76 3.81 -17.11 23.53
C THR A 76 5.32 -17.09 23.39
N ARG A 77 5.82 -16.77 22.20
CA ARG A 77 7.23 -16.72 21.83
C ARG A 77 7.55 -15.45 21.03
N PRO A 78 8.79 -14.93 21.08
CA PRO A 78 9.19 -13.83 20.23
C PRO A 78 9.04 -14.18 18.75
N TRP A 79 8.36 -13.33 18.00
CA TRP A 79 8.23 -13.41 16.56
C TRP A 79 8.59 -12.08 15.93
N LYS A 80 9.38 -12.12 14.85
CA LYS A 80 9.82 -10.92 14.14
C LYS A 80 9.90 -11.19 12.65
N VAL A 81 9.38 -10.25 11.87
CA VAL A 81 9.66 -10.11 10.44
C VAL A 81 10.34 -8.78 10.19
N SER A 82 11.12 -8.68 9.12
CA SER A 82 11.68 -7.43 8.62
C SER A 82 11.92 -7.53 7.12
N LEU A 83 12.24 -6.41 6.48
CA LEU A 83 12.58 -6.40 5.06
C LEU A 83 13.82 -7.25 4.76
N GLY A 84 14.83 -7.21 5.63
CA GLY A 84 16.02 -8.05 5.54
C GLY A 84 15.69 -9.55 5.61
N THR A 85 14.85 -9.95 6.57
CA THR A 85 14.37 -11.33 6.72
C THR A 85 13.56 -11.80 5.51
N LEU A 86 12.66 -10.95 5.01
CA LEU A 86 11.82 -11.27 3.86
C LEU A 86 12.68 -11.48 2.61
N ILE A 87 13.50 -10.49 2.25
CA ILE A 87 14.37 -10.57 1.06
C ILE A 87 15.39 -11.71 1.20
N GLY A 88 15.94 -11.93 2.40
CA GLY A 88 16.85 -13.04 2.68
C GLY A 88 16.23 -14.43 2.46
N SER A 89 14.89 -14.52 2.44
CA SER A 89 14.15 -15.75 2.16
C SER A 89 13.93 -15.99 0.65
N HIS A 90 14.33 -15.05 -0.21
CA HIS A 90 14.21 -15.19 -1.65
C HIS A 90 15.14 -16.34 -2.15
N PRO A 91 14.66 -17.24 -3.03
CA PRO A 91 15.42 -18.44 -3.43
C PRO A 91 16.74 -18.12 -4.15
N LEU A 92 16.79 -17.00 -4.88
CA LEU A 92 17.97 -16.54 -5.61
C LEU A 92 18.79 -15.46 -4.90
N VAL A 93 18.75 -15.38 -3.56
CA VAL A 93 19.61 -14.42 -2.83
C VAL A 93 21.08 -14.73 -3.12
N PRO A 94 21.84 -13.77 -3.68
CA PRO A 94 23.28 -13.91 -3.80
C PRO A 94 23.93 -14.14 -2.43
N ALA A 95 24.80 -15.15 -2.31
CA ALA A 95 25.43 -15.49 -1.02
C ALA A 95 26.20 -14.31 -0.39
N ALA A 96 26.77 -13.42 -1.22
CA ALA A 96 27.44 -12.20 -0.77
C ALA A 96 26.52 -11.21 -0.04
N LEU A 97 25.19 -11.30 -0.25
CA LEU A 97 24.20 -10.42 0.35
C LEU A 97 23.66 -10.90 1.70
N ALA A 98 23.94 -12.14 2.12
CA ALA A 98 23.37 -12.69 3.35
C ALA A 98 23.67 -11.85 4.61
N LYS A 99 24.91 -11.35 4.75
CA LYS A 99 25.28 -10.46 5.87
C LYS A 99 24.78 -9.01 5.67
N PRO A 100 24.98 -8.38 4.50
CA PRO A 100 24.45 -7.04 4.25
C PRO A 100 22.94 -6.89 4.44
N LEU A 101 22.15 -7.91 4.12
CA LEU A 101 20.69 -7.87 4.28
C LEU A 101 20.26 -7.66 5.74
N ARG A 102 21.10 -8.01 6.72
CA ARG A 102 20.83 -7.73 8.14
C ARG A 102 20.78 -6.24 8.46
N LEU A 103 21.37 -5.38 7.63
CA LEU A 103 21.23 -3.92 7.76
C LEU A 103 19.78 -3.48 7.52
N LEU A 104 19.01 -4.27 6.78
CA LEU A 104 17.59 -4.04 6.53
C LEU A 104 16.69 -4.63 7.60
N ASP A 105 17.22 -5.30 8.63
CA ASP A 105 16.41 -5.91 9.70
C ASP A 105 15.73 -4.88 10.61
N ARG A 106 16.11 -3.60 10.46
CA ARG A 106 15.45 -2.46 11.10
C ARG A 106 14.29 -1.91 10.25
N PHE A 107 14.31 -2.10 8.92
CA PHE A 107 13.29 -1.56 8.04
C PHE A 107 12.15 -2.55 7.87
N GLY A 108 10.91 -2.06 7.90
CA GLY A 108 9.78 -2.95 7.71
C GLY A 108 9.61 -3.96 8.83
N ALA A 109 10.25 -3.73 9.97
CA ALA A 109 10.24 -4.69 11.05
C ALA A 109 8.88 -4.65 11.75
N VAL A 110 8.30 -5.83 11.98
CA VAL A 110 7.18 -6.03 12.91
C VAL A 110 7.64 -7.07 13.91
N CYS A 111 7.66 -6.70 15.18
CA CYS A 111 7.90 -7.65 16.27
C CYS A 111 6.64 -7.80 17.11
N VAL A 112 6.31 -9.05 17.42
CA VAL A 112 5.24 -9.44 18.33
C VAL A 112 5.79 -10.56 19.20
N GLY A 113 5.89 -10.33 20.50
CA GLY A 113 6.34 -11.33 21.45
C GLY A 113 5.49 -11.33 22.71
N PRO A 114 5.77 -12.27 23.63
CA PRO A 114 5.09 -12.29 24.91
C PRO A 114 5.37 -11.00 25.68
N ASP A 115 6.60 -10.48 25.65
CA ASP A 115 7.02 -9.38 26.53
C ASP A 115 7.00 -8.00 25.85
N SER A 116 7.03 -7.96 24.52
CA SER A 116 7.12 -6.71 23.77
C SER A 116 6.47 -6.74 22.39
N VAL A 117 6.28 -5.55 21.82
CA VAL A 117 5.72 -5.30 20.48
C VAL A 117 6.39 -4.07 19.87
N GLY A 118 6.46 -3.97 18.54
CA GLY A 118 7.04 -2.78 17.92
C GLY A 118 7.15 -2.82 16.40
N PHE A 119 7.55 -1.66 15.86
CA PHE A 119 7.72 -1.42 14.43
C PHE A 119 9.12 -0.86 14.13
N ASP A 120 9.65 -1.15 12.94
CA ASP A 120 10.87 -0.54 12.39
C ASP A 120 12.10 -0.57 13.33
N GLY A 121 12.18 -1.65 14.11
CA GLY A 121 13.28 -1.92 15.04
C GLY A 121 13.11 -1.32 16.42
N ASP A 122 12.02 -0.59 16.67
CA ASP A 122 11.60 -0.29 18.04
C ASP A 122 11.03 -1.55 18.69
N ASP A 123 11.30 -1.70 19.98
CA ASP A 123 10.84 -2.83 20.79
C ASP A 123 10.27 -2.27 22.10
N ILE A 124 8.95 -2.35 22.25
CA ILE A 124 8.20 -1.68 23.31
C ILE A 124 7.65 -2.75 24.26
N PRO A 125 8.10 -2.77 25.52
CA PRO A 125 7.53 -3.64 26.54
C PRO A 125 6.01 -3.44 26.70
N TRP A 126 5.24 -4.52 26.78
CA TRP A 126 3.78 -4.46 26.88
C TRP A 126 3.28 -3.65 28.09
N ASP A 127 4.00 -3.66 29.21
CA ASP A 127 3.69 -2.89 30.42
C ASP A 127 3.75 -1.37 30.21
N LYS A 128 4.46 -0.93 29.16
CA LYS A 128 4.52 0.48 28.75
C LYS A 128 3.50 0.84 27.68
N VAL A 129 2.92 -0.13 26.99
CA VAL A 129 1.93 0.12 25.94
C VAL A 129 0.65 0.63 26.58
N VAL A 130 0.16 1.77 26.08
CA VAL A 130 -1.07 2.42 26.53
C VAL A 130 -2.23 2.02 25.64
N GLU A 131 -2.04 2.10 24.33
CA GLU A 131 -3.05 1.77 23.33
C GLU A 131 -2.38 1.44 21.99
N ILE A 132 -3.06 0.62 21.19
CA ILE A 132 -2.73 0.39 19.78
C ILE A 132 -3.79 1.07 18.95
N ARG A 133 -3.37 1.99 18.07
CA ARG A 133 -4.29 2.65 17.16
C ARG A 133 -4.26 1.99 15.79
N MET A 134 -5.45 1.71 15.32
CA MET A 134 -5.69 1.22 13.97
C MET A 134 -5.65 2.39 13.00
N VAL A 135 -5.07 2.18 11.84
CA VAL A 135 -5.03 3.14 10.73
C VAL A 135 -5.53 2.48 9.46
N GLY A 136 -5.97 3.27 8.49
CA GLY A 136 -6.23 2.74 7.15
C GLY A 136 -4.93 2.20 6.54
N GLY A 137 -4.93 0.93 6.14
CA GLY A 137 -3.72 0.27 5.61
C GLY A 137 -3.15 0.91 4.35
N TYR A 138 -3.95 1.74 3.67
CA TYR A 138 -3.54 2.48 2.48
C TYR A 138 -3.33 3.98 2.71
N ARG A 139 -3.53 4.48 3.94
CA ARG A 139 -3.40 5.91 4.28
C ARG A 139 -2.04 6.50 3.92
N SER A 140 -1.00 5.66 3.96
CA SER A 140 0.39 6.05 3.72
C SER A 140 0.85 5.85 2.27
N LEU A 141 -0.05 5.50 1.33
CA LEU A 141 0.29 5.34 -0.08
C LEU A 141 0.30 6.67 -0.83
N THR A 142 1.16 7.59 -0.42
CA THR A 142 1.50 8.76 -1.24
C THR A 142 2.80 8.51 -1.97
N LYS A 143 2.97 9.13 -3.15
CA LYS A 143 4.22 9.05 -3.90
C LYS A 143 5.43 9.46 -3.06
N ASP A 144 5.31 10.52 -2.26
CA ASP A 144 6.40 11.02 -1.42
C ASP A 144 6.78 10.05 -0.30
N VAL A 145 5.80 9.37 0.32
CA VAL A 145 6.07 8.35 1.35
C VAL A 145 6.77 7.14 0.73
N ILE A 146 6.33 6.72 -0.45
CA ILE A 146 6.99 5.64 -1.20
C ILE A 146 8.42 6.03 -1.56
N ASP A 147 8.62 7.19 -2.20
CA ASP A 147 9.95 7.65 -2.60
C ASP A 147 10.88 7.78 -1.39
N GLY A 148 10.39 8.33 -0.28
CA GLY A 148 11.13 8.44 0.97
C GLY A 148 11.51 7.09 1.58
N ALA A 149 10.61 6.11 1.52
CA ALA A 149 10.87 4.75 2.00
C ALA A 149 11.97 4.07 1.17
N PHE A 150 11.89 4.14 -0.16
CA PHE A 150 12.92 3.62 -1.07
C PHE A 150 14.27 4.30 -0.88
N GLU A 151 14.29 5.63 -0.75
CA GLU A 151 15.53 6.36 -0.49
C GLU A 151 16.12 6.00 0.89
N GLY A 152 15.27 5.74 1.89
CA GLY A 152 15.69 5.18 3.18
C GLY A 152 16.49 3.88 3.03
N VAL A 153 15.95 2.92 2.27
CA VAL A 153 16.63 1.65 1.97
C VAL A 153 17.91 1.88 1.16
N ARG A 154 17.84 2.71 0.11
CA ARG A 154 18.98 3.01 -0.77
C ARG A 154 20.17 3.59 -0.01
N ARG A 155 19.92 4.49 0.95
CA ARG A 155 20.97 5.10 1.79
C ARG A 155 21.71 4.06 2.62
N VAL A 156 21.00 3.07 3.17
CA VAL A 156 21.63 1.99 3.95
C VAL A 156 22.41 1.01 3.08
N LEU A 157 22.00 0.85 1.82
CA LEU A 157 22.65 -0.02 0.86
C LEU A 157 23.77 0.67 0.05
N ILE A 158 24.20 1.88 0.41
CA ILE A 158 25.16 2.66 -0.40
C ILE A 158 26.47 1.90 -0.67
N ALA A 159 26.95 1.14 0.32
CA ALA A 159 28.19 0.36 0.26
C ALA A 159 27.95 -1.14 -0.03
N VAL A 160 26.71 -1.55 -0.32
CA VAL A 160 26.36 -2.95 -0.51
C VAL A 160 26.51 -3.33 -1.99
N PRO A 161 27.37 -4.29 -2.35
CA PRO A 161 27.46 -4.77 -3.72
C PRO A 161 26.15 -5.47 -4.11
N GLY A 162 25.60 -5.19 -5.30
CA GLY A 162 24.31 -5.74 -5.71
C GLY A 162 23.09 -5.07 -5.08
N ARG A 163 23.23 -3.83 -4.58
CA ARG A 163 22.13 -3.04 -4.02
C ARG A 163 20.92 -2.91 -4.94
N ASP A 164 21.14 -2.82 -6.26
CA ASP A 164 20.05 -2.62 -7.22
C ASP A 164 19.14 -3.86 -7.25
N TRP A 165 19.73 -5.05 -7.17
CA TRP A 165 18.97 -6.30 -7.00
C TRP A 165 18.12 -6.29 -5.73
N VAL A 166 18.66 -5.77 -4.62
CA VAL A 166 17.90 -5.67 -3.36
C VAL A 166 16.75 -4.68 -3.50
N LEU A 167 16.98 -3.52 -4.11
CA LEU A 167 15.94 -2.50 -4.34
C LEU A 167 14.82 -3.02 -5.24
N ASP A 168 15.15 -3.79 -6.28
CA ASP A 168 14.16 -4.45 -7.14
C ASP A 168 13.30 -5.43 -6.33
N ARG A 169 13.92 -6.25 -5.47
CA ARG A 169 13.19 -7.19 -4.60
C ARG A 169 12.35 -6.49 -3.54
N VAL A 170 12.79 -5.33 -3.03
CA VAL A 170 12.00 -4.48 -2.12
C VAL A 170 10.74 -3.98 -2.84
N ALA A 171 10.89 -3.47 -4.07
CA ALA A 171 9.76 -3.00 -4.85
C ALA A 171 8.76 -4.11 -5.15
N GLU A 172 9.27 -5.27 -5.55
CA GLU A 172 8.46 -6.45 -5.81
C GLU A 172 7.72 -6.94 -4.57
N ALA A 173 8.38 -7.00 -3.41
CA ALA A 173 7.76 -7.36 -2.14
C ALA A 173 6.66 -6.38 -1.72
N LEU A 174 6.94 -5.08 -1.78
CA LEU A 174 5.97 -4.05 -1.45
C LEU A 174 4.73 -4.13 -2.35
N THR A 175 4.92 -4.20 -3.67
CA THR A 175 3.84 -4.36 -4.63
C THR A 175 3.04 -5.63 -4.33
N THR A 176 3.69 -6.78 -4.16
CA THR A 176 3.02 -8.05 -3.87
C THR A 176 2.15 -7.96 -2.61
N LEU A 177 2.67 -7.37 -1.53
CA LEU A 177 1.96 -7.18 -0.26
C LEU A 177 0.72 -6.27 -0.41
N LEU A 178 0.87 -5.14 -1.10
CA LEU A 178 -0.24 -4.20 -1.33
C LEU A 178 -1.34 -4.81 -2.21
N PHE A 179 -0.95 -5.54 -3.26
CA PHE A 179 -1.90 -6.15 -4.19
C PHE A 179 -2.54 -7.44 -3.67
N ARG A 180 -1.93 -8.15 -2.72
CA ARG A 180 -2.51 -9.35 -2.09
C ARG A 180 -3.91 -9.09 -1.54
N ARG A 181 -4.13 -7.94 -0.89
CA ARG A 181 -5.44 -7.63 -0.29
C ARG A 181 -6.46 -7.13 -1.31
N LEU A 182 -6.00 -6.51 -2.40
CA LEU A 182 -6.83 -6.11 -3.54
C LEU A 182 -7.43 -7.30 -4.29
N ARG A 183 -6.79 -8.49 -4.22
CA ARG A 183 -7.34 -9.74 -4.79
C ARG A 183 -8.67 -10.18 -4.16
N GLY A 184 -9.06 -9.61 -3.03
CA GLY A 184 -10.35 -9.87 -2.36
C GLY A 184 -11.30 -8.67 -2.35
N ALA A 185 -11.14 -7.70 -3.26
CA ALA A 185 -12.11 -6.63 -3.47
C ALA A 185 -13.20 -7.13 -4.44
N ASP A 186 -14.45 -7.12 -3.96
CA ASP A 186 -15.62 -7.61 -4.69
C ASP A 186 -15.83 -6.93 -6.05
N GLU A 187 -16.67 -7.57 -6.87
CA GLU A 187 -17.13 -7.18 -8.23
C GLU A 187 -17.59 -5.70 -8.37
N THR A 188 -17.77 -5.00 -7.25
CA THR A 188 -18.20 -3.60 -7.13
C THR A 188 -17.06 -2.56 -7.29
N GLY A 189 -15.80 -2.98 -7.41
CA GLY A 189 -14.68 -2.06 -7.74
C GLY A 189 -14.32 -1.04 -6.65
N THR A 190 -14.76 -1.27 -5.40
CA THR A 190 -14.45 -0.40 -4.26
C THR A 190 -13.54 -1.14 -3.27
N VAL A 191 -12.33 -0.64 -3.08
CA VAL A 191 -11.39 -1.18 -2.08
C VAL A 191 -11.85 -0.70 -0.71
N GLN A 192 -12.44 -1.58 0.10
CA GLN A 192 -12.72 -1.24 1.49
C GLN A 192 -11.40 -0.94 2.21
N ASN A 193 -11.33 0.18 2.91
CA ASN A 193 -10.16 0.52 3.70
C ASN A 193 -10.01 -0.48 4.86
N VAL A 194 -9.01 -1.34 4.75
CA VAL A 194 -8.71 -2.34 5.78
C VAL A 194 -7.94 -1.66 6.89
N LEU A 195 -8.50 -1.69 8.09
CA LEU A 195 -7.82 -1.17 9.27
C LEU A 195 -6.73 -2.14 9.71
N VAL A 196 -5.52 -1.62 9.93
CA VAL A 196 -4.37 -2.36 10.45
C VAL A 196 -3.76 -1.61 11.64
N PRO A 197 -3.06 -2.28 12.57
CA PRO A 197 -2.27 -1.60 13.59
C PRO A 197 -1.24 -0.70 12.92
N GLY A 198 -1.30 0.61 13.18
CA GLY A 198 -0.40 1.57 12.55
C GLY A 198 0.35 2.45 13.53
N GLU A 199 -0.07 2.48 14.79
CA GLU A 199 0.57 3.29 15.80
C GLU A 199 0.48 2.58 17.17
N ILE A 200 1.61 2.46 17.85
CA ILE A 200 1.70 1.96 19.23
C ILE A 200 1.99 3.16 20.12
N VAL A 201 1.02 3.53 20.95
CA VAL A 201 1.18 4.60 21.93
C VAL A 201 1.70 3.98 23.23
N TYR A 202 2.79 4.51 23.75
CA TYR A 202 3.45 3.96 24.92
C TYR A 202 3.94 5.04 25.88
N ARG A 203 4.24 4.62 27.11
CA ARG A 203 4.82 5.47 28.14
C ARG A 203 6.34 5.53 27.96
N GLY A 204 6.83 6.70 27.56
CA GLY A 204 8.25 7.01 27.50
C GLY A 204 8.87 7.30 28.87
N ALA A 205 10.16 7.65 28.85
CA ALA A 205 10.85 8.12 30.04
C ALA A 205 10.13 9.34 30.66
N LEU A 206 10.08 9.40 31.99
CA LEU A 206 9.38 10.44 32.76
C LEU A 206 7.85 10.47 32.56
N GLY A 207 7.25 9.35 32.13
CA GLY A 207 5.79 9.23 32.04
C GLY A 207 5.15 9.94 30.86
N ARG A 208 5.93 10.57 29.96
CA ARG A 208 5.42 11.22 28.76
C ARG A 208 4.92 10.18 27.77
N LYS A 209 3.74 10.40 27.19
CA LYS A 209 3.25 9.56 26.08
C LYS A 209 4.14 9.76 24.86
N LYS A 210 4.54 8.65 24.25
CA LYS A 210 5.25 8.57 22.98
C LYS A 210 4.46 7.69 22.03
N SER A 211 4.76 7.84 20.76
CA SER A 211 4.15 7.09 19.68
C SER A 211 5.24 6.42 18.85
N CYS A 212 5.01 5.17 18.49
CA CYS A 212 5.77 4.43 17.49
C CYS A 212 4.84 4.18 16.30
N GLU A 213 5.02 4.96 15.25
CA GLU A 213 4.24 4.85 14.02
C GLU A 213 4.89 3.82 13.08
N ALA A 214 4.06 2.94 12.52
CA ALA A 214 4.48 2.02 11.48
C ALA A 214 4.81 2.78 10.20
N SER A 215 6.01 2.56 9.65
CA SER A 215 6.34 3.09 8.32
C SER A 215 5.55 2.37 7.22
N LEU A 216 5.83 2.73 5.96
CA LEU A 216 5.17 2.11 4.80
C LEU A 216 5.31 0.57 4.77
N TYR A 217 6.48 0.04 5.13
CA TYR A 217 6.75 -1.40 4.99
C TYR A 217 6.02 -2.25 6.05
N PRO A 218 6.03 -1.93 7.36
CA PRO A 218 5.23 -2.66 8.34
C PRO A 218 3.73 -2.55 8.03
N LEU A 219 3.24 -1.39 7.59
CA LEU A 219 1.84 -1.21 7.18
C LEU A 219 1.46 -2.12 6.01
N ALA A 220 2.27 -2.14 4.94
CA ALA A 220 2.05 -3.03 3.80
C ALA A 220 2.11 -4.50 4.21
N PHE A 221 3.04 -4.86 5.08
CA PHE A 221 3.16 -6.22 5.62
C PHE A 221 1.91 -6.65 6.40
N LEU A 222 1.45 -5.81 7.33
CA LEU A 222 0.26 -6.08 8.15
C LEU A 222 -1.00 -6.16 7.29
N LEU A 223 -1.11 -5.29 6.29
CA LEU A 223 -2.19 -5.31 5.31
C LEU A 223 -2.20 -6.62 4.50
N GLY A 224 -1.02 -7.08 4.11
CA GLY A 224 -0.82 -8.36 3.44
C GLY A 224 -0.92 -9.58 4.36
N SER A 225 -0.95 -9.42 5.69
CA SER A 225 -0.84 -10.56 6.63
C SER A 225 -1.90 -10.50 7.75
N PRO A 226 -3.18 -10.82 7.45
CA PRO A 226 -4.26 -10.77 8.45
C PRO A 226 -4.03 -11.65 9.67
N ALA A 227 -3.34 -12.78 9.50
CA ALA A 227 -2.99 -13.68 10.61
C ALA A 227 -2.03 -13.02 11.62
N VAL A 228 -1.10 -12.18 11.15
CA VAL A 228 -0.20 -11.43 12.04
C VAL A 228 -0.95 -10.32 12.76
N VAL A 229 -1.86 -9.63 12.07
CA VAL A 229 -2.77 -8.66 12.70
C VAL A 229 -3.58 -9.33 13.80
N HIS A 230 -4.14 -10.51 13.54
CA HIS A 230 -4.87 -11.27 14.54
C HIS A 230 -4.01 -11.60 15.77
N GLY A 231 -2.82 -12.18 15.57
CA GLY A 231 -1.92 -12.51 16.68
C GLY A 231 -1.51 -11.29 17.51
N LEU A 232 -1.22 -10.16 16.86
CA LEU A 232 -0.92 -8.89 17.53
C LEU A 232 -2.10 -8.40 18.37
N LEU A 233 -3.31 -8.36 17.79
CA LEU A 233 -4.50 -7.87 18.50
C LEU A 233 -4.93 -8.77 19.64
N THR A 234 -4.89 -10.09 19.46
CA THR A 234 -5.18 -11.06 20.53
C THR A 234 -4.13 -10.97 21.64
N THR A 235 -2.87 -10.70 21.33
CA THR A 235 -1.84 -10.44 22.35
C THR A 235 -2.11 -9.15 23.11
N ALA A 236 -2.48 -8.07 22.40
CA ALA A 236 -2.82 -6.80 23.01
C ALA A 236 -4.02 -6.94 23.98
N GLU A 237 -5.06 -7.65 23.56
CA GLU A 237 -6.24 -7.94 24.38
C GLU A 237 -5.88 -8.75 25.64
N ALA A 238 -5.09 -9.82 25.49
CA ALA A 238 -4.61 -10.61 26.61
C ALA A 238 -3.74 -9.81 27.61
N ARG A 239 -3.11 -8.73 27.13
CA ARG A 239 -2.31 -7.80 27.95
C ARG A 239 -3.14 -6.62 28.50
N GLY A 240 -4.44 -6.57 28.23
CA GLY A 240 -5.32 -5.48 28.67
C GLY A 240 -5.06 -4.15 27.97
N VAL A 241 -4.43 -4.17 26.80
CA VAL A 241 -4.13 -2.97 26.00
C VAL A 241 -5.34 -2.60 25.14
N ALA A 242 -5.73 -1.34 25.18
CA ALA A 242 -6.85 -0.84 24.37
C ALA A 242 -6.49 -0.79 22.88
N VAL A 243 -7.41 -1.24 22.02
CA VAL A 243 -7.30 -1.11 20.57
C VAL A 243 -8.26 -0.02 20.09
N VAL A 244 -7.71 1.11 19.64
CA VAL A 244 -8.45 2.31 19.25
C VAL A 244 -8.60 2.34 17.73
N ARG A 245 -9.83 2.61 17.26
CA ARG A 245 -10.12 2.79 15.83
C ARG A 245 -10.27 4.29 15.52
N PRO A 246 -9.91 4.74 14.31
CA PRO A 246 -9.99 6.14 13.97
C PRO A 246 -11.46 6.59 13.89
N GLU A 247 -11.75 7.80 14.39
CA GLU A 247 -13.04 8.45 14.22
C GLU A 247 -13.10 9.10 12.82
N GLY A 248 -14.05 8.66 11.97
CA GLY A 248 -14.19 9.17 10.61
C GLY A 248 -13.84 8.14 9.53
N GLY A 249 -14.67 8.08 8.49
CA GLY A 249 -14.61 7.06 7.44
C GLY A 249 -13.50 7.25 6.41
N ILE A 250 -12.84 6.14 6.09
CA ILE A 250 -12.21 5.74 4.81
C ILE A 250 -11.63 6.88 3.94
N ASP A 251 -10.31 7.06 3.99
CA ASP A 251 -9.57 7.69 2.88
C ASP A 251 -9.58 6.76 1.66
N VAL A 252 -10.04 7.29 0.53
CA VAL A 252 -10.06 6.60 -0.76
C VAL A 252 -8.63 6.53 -1.29
N VAL A 253 -8.17 5.33 -1.63
CA VAL A 253 -6.84 5.13 -2.24
C VAL A 253 -6.85 5.67 -3.66
N GLU A 254 -5.95 6.61 -3.96
CA GLU A 254 -5.73 7.05 -5.32
C GLU A 254 -4.98 5.94 -6.09
N LEU A 255 -5.71 5.17 -6.91
CA LEU A 255 -5.20 4.07 -7.74
C LEU A 255 -3.97 4.44 -8.59
N ALA A 256 -3.72 5.74 -8.83
CA ALA A 256 -2.56 6.24 -9.55
C ALA A 256 -1.22 5.85 -8.90
N VAL A 257 -1.15 5.81 -7.56
CA VAL A 257 0.09 5.50 -6.84
C VAL A 257 0.48 4.03 -7.00
N LEU A 258 -0.51 3.13 -7.01
CA LEU A 258 -0.29 1.71 -7.24
C LEU A 258 0.24 1.44 -8.66
N ARG A 259 -0.23 2.20 -9.66
CA ARG A 259 0.26 2.10 -11.06
C ARG A 259 1.72 2.51 -11.22
N GLU A 260 2.18 3.50 -10.47
CA GLU A 260 3.58 3.94 -10.49
C GLU A 260 4.52 2.88 -9.89
N LEU A 261 4.11 2.22 -8.81
CA LEU A 261 4.85 1.10 -8.23
C LEU A 261 4.99 -0.08 -9.20
N GLU A 262 3.92 -0.38 -9.96
CA GLU A 262 3.96 -1.39 -11.02
C GLU A 262 4.91 -1.00 -12.15
N ALA A 263 4.95 0.27 -12.55
CA ALA A 263 5.86 0.76 -13.58
C ALA A 263 7.33 0.61 -13.17
N ARG A 264 7.65 0.87 -11.89
CA ARG A 264 9.02 0.73 -11.36
C ARG A 264 9.46 -0.72 -11.19
N ALA A 265 8.59 -1.60 -10.72
CA ALA A 265 8.89 -3.03 -10.60
C ALA A 265 9.08 -3.72 -11.97
N GLY A 266 8.58 -3.10 -13.06
CA GLY A 266 8.71 -3.60 -14.43
C GLY A 266 10.00 -3.21 -15.18
N GLY A 267 10.92 -2.44 -14.56
CA GLY A 267 12.10 -1.88 -15.24
C GLY A 267 13.44 -2.51 -14.83
N GLY A 268 13.82 -3.64 -15.46
CA GLY A 268 15.19 -4.18 -15.48
C GLY A 268 15.70 -4.34 -16.93
N PRO A 269 17.02 -4.31 -17.22
CA PRO A 269 17.60 -3.44 -18.23
C PRO A 269 17.45 -3.94 -19.67
N ALA A 270 16.78 -3.16 -20.52
CA ALA A 270 17.04 -3.21 -21.95
C ALA A 270 18.37 -2.48 -22.22
N LYS A 271 19.47 -3.23 -22.29
CA LYS A 271 20.65 -2.81 -23.06
C LYS A 271 20.19 -2.62 -24.50
N THR A 272 19.91 -1.39 -24.91
CA THR A 272 19.87 -1.07 -26.34
C THR A 272 21.31 -0.85 -26.76
N LEU A 273 21.89 -1.90 -27.35
CA LEU A 273 23.10 -1.84 -28.13
C LEU A 273 23.01 -0.70 -29.14
N THR A 274 24.11 0.03 -29.22
CA THR A 274 24.55 0.83 -30.36
C THR A 274 24.26 0.11 -31.68
N THR A 275 23.52 0.77 -32.57
CA THR A 275 23.83 0.74 -34.00
C THR A 275 23.82 2.18 -34.49
N ALA A 276 25.02 2.75 -34.61
CA ALA A 276 25.27 3.80 -35.58
C ALA A 276 25.05 3.21 -36.97
N THR A 277 24.15 3.81 -37.75
CA THR A 277 24.10 3.62 -39.19
C THR A 277 24.04 4.99 -39.84
N THR A 278 25.19 5.32 -40.42
CA THR A 278 25.47 6.39 -41.37
C THR A 278 24.73 6.14 -42.70
N ALA A 279 24.52 7.26 -43.42
CA ALA A 279 24.43 7.43 -44.88
C ALA A 279 23.02 7.55 -45.48
N PRO A 280 22.89 8.16 -46.69
CA PRO A 280 23.90 8.90 -47.48
C PRO A 280 23.67 10.41 -47.57
#